data_AF-A0A1F8GQA2-F1
#
_entry.id   AF-A0A1F8GQA2-F1
#
_cell.length_a   1.000
_cell.length_b   1.000
_cell.length_c   1.000
_cell.angle_alpha   90.00
_cell.angle_beta   90.00
_cell.angle_gamma   90.00
#
_symmetry.space_group_name_H-M   'P 1'
#
loop_
_entity.id
_entity.type
_entity.pdbx_description
1 polymer ?
#
loop_
_entity_poly.entity_id
_entity_poly.type
_entity_poly.pdbx_seq_one_letter_code
_entity_poly.pdbx_strand_id
1 'polypeptide(L)'
;MKNDQREEIKQQIREAFGSLERPGNWALRGSSEGSEPYEIAEAFKDKPDWQSLDADFLDDYKHGITSALSFFSDEAFRYFLPAYLIADLDGKLTEVDPVFHLCHGLSDRSKTEKVNPRRFGDQTWWDAGIHKFSLFTRQEAQAIVVYLQYKLTDPNLFENDRASIEQALKNYWLERAQD
;
A
#
# COMPACT_ATOMS: atom_id res chain seq x y z
N MET A 1 13.77 -3.12 22.59
CA MET A 1 13.92 -1.90 21.75
C MET A 1 13.37 -2.08 20.34
N LYS A 2 14.00 -2.83 19.42
CA LYS A 2 13.43 -2.97 18.04
C LYS A 2 12.06 -3.66 18.02
N ASN A 3 11.83 -4.64 18.90
CA ASN A 3 10.55 -5.33 18.98
C ASN A 3 9.43 -4.42 19.52
N ASP A 4 9.72 -3.66 20.58
CA ASP A 4 8.77 -2.72 21.20
C ASP A 4 8.35 -1.64 20.20
N GLN A 5 9.29 -1.09 19.43
CA GLN A 5 9.01 -0.14 18.37
C GLN A 5 8.08 -0.72 17.29
N ARG A 6 8.29 -1.98 16.86
CA ARG A 6 7.39 -2.63 15.87
C ARG A 6 5.98 -2.77 16.42
N GLU A 7 5.82 -3.17 17.67
CA GLU A 7 4.50 -3.30 18.30
C GLU A 7 3.78 -1.95 18.40
N GLU A 8 4.49 -0.89 18.76
CA GLU A 8 3.94 0.47 18.77
C GLU A 8 3.46 0.91 17.39
N ILE A 9 4.22 0.63 16.33
CA ILE A 9 3.83 0.94 14.94
C ILE A 9 2.59 0.13 14.54
N LYS A 10 2.56 -1.18 14.84
CA LYS A 10 1.40 -2.03 14.57
C LYS A 10 0.15 -1.51 15.29
N GLN A 11 0.30 -1.03 16.52
CA GLN A 11 -0.81 -0.44 17.27
C GLN A 11 -1.31 0.85 16.61
N GLN A 12 -0.42 1.74 16.18
CA GLN A 12 -0.81 2.96 15.43
C GLN A 12 -1.53 2.64 14.12
N ILE A 13 -1.09 1.59 13.40
CA ILE A 13 -1.78 1.12 12.19
C ILE A 13 -3.20 0.62 12.54
N ARG A 14 -3.36 -0.17 13.61
CA ARG A 14 -4.70 -0.63 14.03
C ARG A 14 -5.60 0.52 14.44
N GLU A 15 -5.07 1.53 15.13
CA GLU A 15 -5.85 2.71 15.54
C GLU A 15 -6.28 3.55 14.34
N ALA A 16 -5.36 3.79 13.39
CA ALA A 16 -5.65 4.62 12.22
C ALA A 16 -6.60 3.96 11.21
N PHE A 17 -6.54 2.64 11.05
CA PHE A 17 -7.31 1.89 10.04
C PHE A 17 -8.46 1.05 10.63
N GLY A 18 -8.57 0.96 11.95
CA GLY A 18 -9.46 0.01 12.64
C GLY A 18 -10.95 0.28 12.45
N SER A 19 -11.33 1.52 12.11
CA SER A 19 -12.72 1.90 11.87
C SER A 19 -13.11 1.91 10.38
N LEU A 20 -12.26 1.41 9.49
CA LEU A 20 -12.57 1.39 8.07
C LEU A 20 -13.75 0.46 7.77
N GLU A 21 -14.69 0.95 6.97
CA GLU A 21 -15.73 0.10 6.40
C GLU A 21 -15.19 -0.60 5.17
N ARG A 22 -15.46 -1.91 5.08
CA ARG A 22 -15.07 -2.68 3.93
C ARG A 22 -15.85 -2.25 2.69
N PRO A 23 -15.20 -2.01 1.54
CA PRO A 23 -15.92 -1.77 0.29
C PRO A 23 -16.78 -2.99 -0.10
N GLY A 24 -17.86 -2.72 -0.84
CA GLY A 24 -18.67 -3.79 -1.42
C GLY A 24 -17.88 -4.58 -2.48
N ASN A 25 -18.29 -5.81 -2.78
CA ASN A 25 -17.59 -6.69 -3.74
C ASN A 25 -17.38 -6.05 -5.13
N TRP A 26 -18.29 -5.14 -5.52
CA TRP A 26 -18.21 -4.40 -6.78
C TRP A 26 -17.04 -3.39 -6.83
N ALA A 27 -16.48 -3.02 -5.67
CA ALA A 27 -15.38 -2.08 -5.51
C ALA A 27 -14.12 -2.77 -4.97
N LEU A 28 -13.87 -4.05 -5.30
CA LEU A 28 -12.63 -4.73 -4.90
C LEU A 28 -11.48 -4.55 -5.90
N ARG A 29 -11.76 -4.23 -7.17
CA ARG A 29 -10.76 -4.20 -8.25
C ARG A 29 -10.69 -2.84 -8.93
N GLY A 30 -9.49 -2.35 -9.18
CA GLY A 30 -9.18 -1.13 -9.92
C GLY A 30 -8.91 -1.37 -11.41
N SER A 31 -8.81 -2.63 -11.83
CA SER A 31 -8.57 -3.03 -13.23
C SER A 31 -9.58 -4.08 -13.72
N SER A 32 -9.81 -4.08 -15.02
CA SER A 32 -10.55 -5.11 -15.75
C SER A 32 -9.69 -5.82 -16.80
N GLU A 33 -8.40 -5.53 -16.84
CA GLU A 33 -7.45 -6.10 -17.79
C GLU A 33 -6.92 -7.44 -17.29
N GLY A 34 -7.05 -8.49 -18.10
CA GLY A 34 -6.64 -9.85 -17.72
C GLY A 34 -7.60 -10.54 -16.75
N SER A 35 -7.27 -11.76 -16.34
CA SER A 35 -8.05 -12.54 -15.36
C SER A 35 -7.67 -12.24 -13.91
N GLU A 36 -6.43 -11.83 -13.68
CA GLU A 36 -5.84 -11.61 -12.35
C GLU A 36 -6.65 -10.67 -11.43
N PRO A 37 -7.17 -9.50 -11.89
CA PRO A 37 -8.01 -8.66 -11.03
C PRO A 37 -9.31 -9.35 -10.58
N TYR A 38 -9.84 -10.29 -11.37
CA TYR A 38 -11.05 -11.04 -11.04
C TYR A 38 -10.73 -12.16 -10.04
N GLU A 39 -9.61 -12.85 -10.21
CA GLU A 39 -9.11 -13.88 -9.29
C GLU A 39 -8.86 -13.29 -7.90
N ILE A 40 -8.24 -12.10 -7.83
CA ILE A 40 -8.04 -11.35 -6.59
C ILE A 40 -9.38 -10.94 -5.96
N ALA A 41 -10.29 -10.35 -6.76
CA ALA A 41 -11.60 -9.96 -6.23
C ALA A 41 -12.36 -11.16 -5.66
N GLU A 42 -12.29 -12.32 -6.32
CA GLU A 42 -12.90 -13.57 -5.86
C GLU A 42 -12.26 -14.07 -4.55
N ALA A 43 -10.94 -14.03 -4.43
CA ALA A 43 -10.22 -14.46 -3.23
C ALA A 43 -10.53 -13.58 -1.99
N PHE A 44 -10.77 -12.28 -2.21
CA PHE A 44 -11.05 -11.32 -1.13
C PHE A 44 -12.54 -11.11 -0.84
N LYS A 45 -13.46 -11.62 -1.68
CA LYS A 45 -14.90 -11.33 -1.56
C LYS A 45 -15.51 -11.71 -0.20
N ASP A 46 -15.01 -12.77 0.42
CA ASP A 46 -15.52 -13.30 1.69
C ASP A 46 -14.60 -12.98 2.88
N LYS A 47 -13.73 -11.97 2.73
CA LYS A 47 -12.82 -11.48 3.79
C LYS A 47 -13.37 -10.19 4.40
N PRO A 48 -14.25 -10.26 5.41
CA PRO A 48 -14.94 -9.09 5.92
C PRO A 48 -14.05 -8.18 6.77
N ASP A 49 -12.99 -8.71 7.37
CA ASP A 49 -12.15 -8.02 8.34
C ASP A 49 -10.67 -8.17 7.98
N TRP A 50 -10.02 -7.06 7.63
CA TRP A 50 -8.60 -7.05 7.30
C TRP A 50 -7.71 -7.47 8.48
N GLN A 51 -8.16 -7.27 9.73
CA GLN A 51 -7.38 -7.60 10.93
C GLN A 51 -7.21 -9.11 11.14
N SER A 52 -8.09 -9.90 10.50
CA SER A 52 -8.09 -11.36 10.57
C SER A 52 -7.25 -12.04 9.48
N LEU A 53 -6.70 -11.27 8.53
CA LEU A 53 -5.92 -11.82 7.42
C LEU A 53 -4.54 -12.27 7.90
N ASP A 54 -4.20 -13.53 7.61
CA ASP A 54 -2.89 -14.08 7.88
C ASP A 54 -1.90 -13.77 6.74
N ALA A 55 -0.61 -13.77 7.08
CA ALA A 55 0.45 -13.48 6.12
C ALA A 55 0.58 -14.55 5.03
N ASP A 56 0.26 -15.81 5.33
CA ASP A 56 0.36 -16.93 4.37
C ASP A 56 -0.62 -16.73 3.20
N PHE A 57 -1.81 -16.20 3.47
CA PHE A 57 -2.79 -15.80 2.47
C PHE A 57 -2.33 -14.56 1.70
N LEU A 58 -1.89 -13.52 2.41
CA LEU A 58 -1.48 -12.24 1.80
C LEU A 58 -0.29 -12.40 0.84
N ASP A 59 0.59 -13.37 1.10
CA ASP A 59 1.81 -13.66 0.34
C ASP A 59 1.70 -14.94 -0.50
N ASP A 60 0.48 -15.44 -0.77
CA ASP A 60 0.27 -16.69 -1.52
C ASP A 60 0.57 -16.51 -3.02
N TYR A 61 1.83 -16.68 -3.37
CA TYR A 61 2.30 -16.65 -4.76
C TYR A 61 1.65 -17.72 -5.65
N LYS A 62 1.34 -18.90 -5.10
CA LYS A 62 0.82 -20.03 -5.90
C LYS A 62 -0.56 -19.73 -6.46
N HIS A 63 -1.31 -18.87 -5.79
CA HIS A 63 -2.66 -18.47 -6.17
C HIS A 63 -2.72 -17.02 -6.68
N GLY A 64 -1.56 -16.41 -6.96
CA GLY A 64 -1.46 -15.06 -7.51
C GLY A 64 -1.87 -13.94 -6.55
N ILE A 65 -1.96 -14.21 -5.24
CA ILE A 65 -2.41 -13.21 -4.26
C ILE A 65 -1.37 -12.11 -4.06
N THR A 66 -0.11 -12.39 -4.37
CA THR A 66 1.00 -11.44 -4.20
C THR A 66 0.88 -10.17 -5.05
N SER A 67 0.07 -10.18 -6.11
CA SER A 67 -0.17 -9.00 -6.93
C SER A 67 -1.38 -8.17 -6.49
N ALA A 68 -2.09 -8.56 -5.42
CA ALA A 68 -3.34 -7.96 -4.98
C ALA A 68 -3.27 -6.42 -4.82
N LEU A 69 -2.20 -5.89 -4.22
CA LEU A 69 -2.00 -4.44 -4.03
C LEU A 69 -1.88 -3.64 -5.35
N SER A 70 -1.59 -4.30 -6.47
CA SER A 70 -1.55 -3.70 -7.81
C SER A 70 -2.94 -3.59 -8.45
N PHE A 71 -3.86 -4.48 -8.08
CA PHE A 71 -5.15 -4.61 -8.76
C PHE A 71 -6.35 -4.20 -7.92
N PHE A 72 -6.16 -3.98 -6.61
CA PHE A 72 -7.20 -3.38 -5.79
C PHE A 72 -7.65 -2.03 -6.36
N SER A 73 -8.94 -1.74 -6.17
CA SER A 73 -9.45 -0.37 -6.26
C SER A 73 -8.79 0.50 -5.18
N ASP A 74 -8.95 1.82 -5.26
CA ASP A 74 -8.39 2.72 -4.25
C ASP A 74 -9.01 2.44 -2.86
N GLU A 75 -10.31 2.11 -2.80
CA GLU A 75 -11.00 1.74 -1.56
C GLU A 75 -10.55 0.40 -0.99
N ALA A 76 -10.40 -0.63 -1.85
CA ALA A 76 -9.94 -1.94 -1.41
C ALA A 76 -8.46 -1.91 -1.00
N PHE A 77 -7.65 -1.11 -1.69
CA PHE A 77 -6.26 -0.87 -1.33
C PHE A 77 -6.19 -0.25 0.06
N ARG A 78 -6.92 0.85 0.30
CA ARG A 78 -6.98 1.49 1.63
C ARG A 78 -7.45 0.53 2.72
N TYR A 79 -8.44 -0.32 2.43
CA TYR A 79 -8.99 -1.27 3.41
C TYR A 79 -8.02 -2.40 3.77
N PHE A 80 -7.38 -3.05 2.79
CA PHE A 80 -6.54 -4.23 3.02
C PHE A 80 -5.06 -3.93 3.28
N LEU A 81 -4.55 -2.77 2.84
CA LEU A 81 -3.17 -2.33 3.09
C LEU A 81 -2.67 -2.55 4.53
N PRO A 82 -3.40 -2.17 5.60
CA PRO A 82 -2.89 -2.33 6.97
C PRO A 82 -2.54 -3.78 7.34
N ALA A 83 -3.21 -4.78 6.75
CA ALA A 83 -2.85 -6.19 6.96
C ALA A 83 -1.46 -6.50 6.40
N TYR A 84 -1.14 -5.99 5.20
CA TYR A 84 0.17 -6.12 4.58
C TYR A 84 1.27 -5.38 5.37
N LEU A 85 0.99 -4.18 5.87
CA LEU A 85 1.97 -3.44 6.69
C LEU A 85 2.31 -4.19 7.98
N ILE A 86 1.31 -4.77 8.64
CA ILE A 86 1.51 -5.58 9.85
C ILE A 86 2.29 -6.86 9.53
N ALA A 87 1.96 -7.56 8.45
CA ALA A 87 2.67 -8.76 8.02
C ALA A 87 4.14 -8.48 7.66
N ASP A 88 4.42 -7.35 7.00
CA ASP A 88 5.79 -6.90 6.71
C ASP A 88 6.56 -6.55 7.99
N LEU A 89 5.93 -5.86 8.96
CA LEU A 89 6.56 -5.56 10.26
C LEU A 89 6.89 -6.83 11.07
N ASP A 90 6.07 -7.87 10.93
CA ASP A 90 6.32 -9.20 11.47
C ASP A 90 7.43 -9.97 10.72
N GLY A 91 7.87 -9.47 9.56
CA GLY A 91 8.87 -10.12 8.71
C GLY A 91 8.36 -11.39 8.04
N LYS A 92 7.06 -11.44 7.73
CA LYS A 92 6.38 -12.63 7.16
C LYS A 92 6.08 -12.53 5.67
N LEU A 93 6.30 -11.37 5.05
CA LEU A 93 6.17 -11.22 3.60
C LEU A 93 7.51 -11.51 2.92
N THR A 94 7.46 -12.25 1.81
CA THR A 94 8.59 -12.61 0.97
C THR A 94 8.43 -12.05 -0.44
N GLU A 95 7.21 -12.08 -0.98
CA GLU A 95 6.93 -11.75 -2.38
C GLU A 95 6.28 -10.37 -2.53
N VAL A 96 5.36 -10.02 -1.62
CA VAL A 96 4.69 -8.71 -1.63
C VAL A 96 5.59 -7.65 -1.02
N ASP A 97 5.74 -6.52 -1.72
CA ASP A 97 6.45 -5.34 -1.22
C ASP A 97 5.49 -4.16 -0.99
N PRO A 98 5.00 -3.94 0.25
CA PRO A 98 4.16 -2.79 0.56
C PRO A 98 4.88 -1.44 0.41
N VAL A 99 6.21 -1.40 0.53
CA VAL A 99 6.99 -0.17 0.38
C VAL A 99 6.90 0.32 -1.06
N PHE A 100 7.11 -0.58 -2.04
CA PHE A 100 6.90 -0.26 -3.45
C PHE A 100 5.51 0.34 -3.68
N HIS A 101 4.45 -0.30 -3.15
CA HIS A 101 3.08 0.17 -3.36
C HIS A 101 2.73 1.47 -2.66
N LEU A 102 3.49 1.88 -1.64
CA LEU A 102 3.35 3.18 -0.96
C LEU A 102 4.20 4.29 -1.58
N CYS A 103 5.20 3.95 -2.38
CA CYS A 103 6.16 4.92 -2.94
C CYS A 103 6.03 5.10 -4.46
N HIS A 104 5.50 4.09 -5.16
CA HIS A 104 5.33 4.13 -6.60
C HIS A 104 4.42 5.30 -7.02
N GLY A 105 4.87 6.08 -7.99
CA GLY A 105 4.19 7.29 -8.44
C GLY A 105 4.54 8.55 -7.65
N LEU A 106 5.28 8.47 -6.53
CA LEU A 106 5.57 9.64 -5.68
C LEU A 106 7.00 10.21 -5.82
N SER A 107 7.74 9.77 -6.84
CA SER A 107 9.08 10.28 -7.14
C SER A 107 9.03 11.57 -7.98
N ASP A 108 10.14 12.32 -8.00
CA ASP A 108 10.26 13.49 -8.89
C ASP A 108 10.17 13.11 -10.37
N ARG A 109 10.68 11.92 -10.74
CA ARG A 109 10.53 11.37 -12.09
C ARG A 109 9.05 11.16 -12.46
N SER A 110 8.27 10.63 -11.52
CA SER A 110 6.85 10.31 -11.73
C SER A 110 5.99 11.54 -12.09
N LYS A 111 6.44 12.76 -11.76
CA LYS A 111 5.77 14.03 -12.14
C LYS A 111 5.78 14.31 -13.64
N THR A 112 6.64 13.63 -14.41
CA THR A 112 6.78 13.83 -15.86
C THR A 112 6.60 12.54 -16.67
N GLU A 113 6.75 11.38 -16.02
CA GLU A 113 6.59 10.09 -16.67
C GLU A 113 5.11 9.75 -16.86
N LYS A 114 4.68 9.67 -18.11
CA LYS A 114 3.31 9.30 -18.48
C LYS A 114 3.07 7.81 -18.30
N VAL A 115 1.91 7.43 -17.72
CA VAL A 115 1.54 6.02 -17.47
C VAL A 115 1.49 5.22 -18.76
N ASN A 116 0.65 5.67 -19.69
CA ASN A 116 0.57 5.15 -21.04
C ASN A 116 -0.14 6.22 -21.91
N PRO A 117 0.61 7.01 -22.70
CA PRO A 117 0.02 8.12 -23.45
C PRO A 117 -1.08 7.72 -24.43
N ARG A 118 -1.08 6.48 -24.92
CA ARG A 118 -2.10 5.97 -25.84
C ARG A 118 -3.43 5.68 -25.14
N ARG A 119 -3.39 5.38 -23.85
CA ARG A 119 -4.57 4.96 -23.06
C ARG A 119 -5.05 6.06 -22.12
N PHE A 120 -4.13 6.76 -21.47
CA PHE A 120 -4.41 7.71 -20.39
C PHE A 120 -4.01 9.16 -20.75
N GLY A 121 -3.67 9.42 -22.02
CA GLY A 121 -3.33 10.76 -22.49
C GLY A 121 -2.12 11.34 -21.75
N ASP A 122 -2.31 12.51 -21.13
CA ASP A 122 -1.23 13.21 -20.42
C ASP A 122 -1.09 12.79 -18.95
N GLN A 123 -1.89 11.83 -18.46
CA GLN A 123 -1.80 11.36 -17.08
C GLN A 123 -0.40 10.81 -16.77
N THR A 124 0.20 11.37 -15.73
CA THR A 124 1.50 10.95 -15.20
C THR A 124 1.34 9.90 -14.10
N TRP A 125 2.42 9.18 -13.79
CA TRP A 125 2.45 8.30 -12.63
C TRP A 125 2.22 9.06 -11.31
N TRP A 126 2.60 10.33 -11.26
CA TRP A 126 2.28 11.22 -10.15
C TRP A 126 0.78 11.41 -10.00
N ASP A 127 0.07 11.76 -11.08
CA ASP A 127 -1.38 11.95 -11.05
C ASP A 127 -2.10 10.67 -10.59
N ALA A 128 -1.66 9.52 -11.08
CA ALA A 128 -2.20 8.23 -10.66
C ALA A 128 -1.92 7.93 -9.17
N GLY A 129 -0.70 8.19 -8.69
CA GLY A 129 -0.31 7.98 -7.29
C GLY A 129 -1.08 8.87 -6.32
N ILE A 130 -1.13 10.18 -6.57
CA ILE A 130 -1.84 11.11 -5.67
C ILE A 130 -3.35 10.84 -5.65
N HIS A 131 -3.94 10.42 -6.79
CA HIS A 131 -5.35 10.03 -6.84
C HIS A 131 -5.61 8.85 -5.91
N LYS A 132 -4.84 7.76 -6.07
CA LYS A 132 -4.94 6.55 -5.25
C LYS A 132 -4.82 6.87 -3.76
N PHE A 133 -3.88 7.73 -3.38
CA PHE A 133 -3.62 8.06 -1.99
C PHE A 133 -4.48 9.20 -1.43
N SER A 134 -5.32 9.84 -2.24
CA SER A 134 -6.18 10.96 -1.80
C SER A 134 -7.27 10.52 -0.79
N LEU A 135 -7.65 9.24 -0.81
CA LEU A 135 -8.65 8.66 0.10
C LEU A 135 -8.14 8.51 1.54
N PHE A 136 -6.83 8.51 1.76
CA PHE A 136 -6.25 8.29 3.08
C PHE A 136 -6.50 9.47 3.99
N THR A 137 -6.93 9.23 5.22
CA THR A 137 -7.07 10.30 6.22
C THR A 137 -5.71 10.77 6.72
N ARG A 138 -5.69 11.90 7.44
CA ARG A 138 -4.50 12.37 8.11
C ARG A 138 -3.90 11.34 9.09
N GLN A 139 -4.75 10.66 9.86
CA GLN A 139 -4.31 9.64 10.83
C GLN A 139 -3.71 8.42 10.13
N GLU A 140 -4.30 7.99 9.02
CA GLU A 140 -3.77 6.90 8.20
C GLU A 140 -2.43 7.28 7.55
N ALA A 141 -2.30 8.51 7.04
CA ALA A 141 -1.05 9.03 6.51
C ALA A 141 0.04 9.11 7.60
N GLN A 142 -0.30 9.49 8.83
CA GLN A 142 0.64 9.47 9.96
C GLN A 142 1.17 8.06 10.24
N ALA A 143 0.30 7.05 10.27
CA ALA A 143 0.71 5.66 10.45
C ALA A 143 1.62 5.18 9.29
N ILE A 144 1.32 5.56 8.05
CA ILE A 144 2.15 5.26 6.87
C ILE A 144 3.52 5.94 6.98
N VAL A 145 3.59 7.22 7.38
CA VAL A 145 4.86 7.95 7.58
C VAL A 145 5.72 7.23 8.60
N VAL A 146 5.14 6.86 9.74
CA VAL A 146 5.86 6.16 10.82
C VAL A 146 6.38 4.80 10.33
N TYR A 147 5.57 4.05 9.59
CA TYR A 147 5.97 2.79 8.98
C TYR A 147 7.16 2.97 8.00
N LEU A 148 7.06 3.92 7.06
CA LEU A 148 8.11 4.18 6.06
C LEU A 148 9.42 4.67 6.72
N GLN A 149 9.32 5.53 7.73
CA GLN A 149 10.48 5.97 8.52
C GLN A 149 11.14 4.80 9.26
N TYR A 150 10.34 3.86 9.78
CA TYR A 150 10.87 2.64 10.37
C TYR A 150 11.62 1.79 9.34
N LYS A 151 11.10 1.64 8.12
CA LYS A 151 11.80 0.91 7.04
C LYS A 151 13.16 1.53 6.68
N LEU A 152 13.29 2.87 6.72
CA LEU A 152 14.58 3.56 6.53
C LEU A 152 15.65 3.20 7.57
N THR A 153 15.25 2.68 8.74
CA THR A 153 16.19 2.24 9.78
C THR A 153 16.83 0.88 9.51
N ASP A 154 16.36 0.15 8.49
CA ASP A 154 16.96 -1.12 8.10
C ASP A 154 18.33 -0.88 7.43
N PRO A 155 19.43 -1.38 8.01
CA PRO A 155 20.76 -1.24 7.41
C PRO A 155 20.93 -2.02 6.10
N ASN A 156 20.04 -2.98 5.81
CA ASN A 156 20.10 -3.79 4.58
C ASN A 156 19.17 -3.26 3.48
N LEU A 157 18.47 -2.15 3.71
CA LEU A 157 17.62 -1.53 2.70
C LEU A 157 18.46 -1.10 1.48
N PHE A 158 18.06 -1.53 0.28
CA PHE A 158 18.76 -1.13 -0.94
C PHE A 158 18.68 0.38 -1.15
N GLU A 159 19.73 0.96 -1.74
CA GLU A 159 19.84 2.41 -1.95
C GLU A 159 18.68 2.98 -2.80
N ASN A 160 18.22 2.22 -3.80
CA ASN A 160 17.08 2.62 -4.63
C ASN A 160 15.78 2.70 -3.82
N ASP A 161 15.56 1.74 -2.91
CA ASP A 161 14.36 1.72 -2.06
C ASP A 161 14.43 2.85 -1.03
N ARG A 162 15.61 3.10 -0.46
CA ARG A 162 15.87 4.25 0.41
C ARG A 162 15.50 5.57 -0.29
N ALA A 163 16.04 5.79 -1.49
CA ALA A 163 15.76 6.99 -2.27
C ALA A 163 14.28 7.10 -2.69
N SER A 164 13.61 5.97 -2.92
CA SER A 164 12.17 5.91 -3.21
C SER A 164 11.34 6.35 -2.00
N ILE A 165 11.63 5.80 -0.81
CA ILE A 165 10.95 6.16 0.44
C ILE A 165 11.18 7.64 0.77
N GLU A 166 12.42 8.13 0.70
CA GLU A 166 12.76 9.51 1.01
C GLU A 166 12.02 10.50 0.09
N GLN A 167 11.92 10.20 -1.20
CA GLN A 167 11.15 11.01 -2.14
C GLN A 167 9.66 10.95 -1.84
N ALA A 168 9.09 9.76 -1.62
CA ALA A 168 7.66 9.61 -1.32
C ALA A 168 7.26 10.35 -0.03
N LEU A 169 8.09 10.24 1.02
CA LEU A 169 7.93 10.98 2.28
C LEU A 169 7.93 12.48 2.03
N LYS A 170 8.97 12.99 1.37
CA LYS A 170 9.16 14.43 1.13
C LYS A 170 8.07 15.01 0.21
N ASN A 171 7.71 14.30 -0.84
CA ASN A 171 6.85 14.83 -1.89
C ASN A 171 5.37 14.76 -1.55
N TYR A 172 4.94 13.83 -0.69
CA TYR A 172 3.52 13.59 -0.46
C TYR A 172 3.19 13.23 1.00
N TRP A 173 3.78 12.18 1.56
CA TRP A 173 3.29 11.62 2.82
C TRP A 173 3.48 12.54 4.04
N LEU A 174 4.59 13.28 4.13
CA LEU A 174 4.83 14.18 5.26
C LEU A 174 3.85 15.36 5.27
N GLU A 175 3.51 15.91 4.11
CA GLU A 175 2.50 16.97 3.96
C GLU A 175 1.11 16.41 4.29
N ARG A 176 0.75 15.25 3.70
CA ARG A 176 -0.53 14.58 3.94
C ARG A 176 -0.79 14.23 5.41
N ALA A 177 0.26 13.95 6.18
CA ALA A 177 0.19 13.67 7.62
C ALA A 177 -0.04 14.92 8.50
N GLN A 178 0.15 16.11 7.94
CA GLN A 178 -0.05 17.41 8.61
C GLN A 178 -1.41 18.03 8.26
N ASP A 179 -1.88 17.85 7.03
CA ASP A 179 -3.17 18.31 6.50
C ASP A 179 -4.39 17.66 7.15
#